data_AF-A0A392SWI4-F1
#
_entry.id   AF-A0A392SWI4-F1
#
_cell.length_a   1.000
_cell.length_b   1.000
_cell.length_c   1.000
_cell.angle_alpha   90.00
_cell.angle_beta   90.00
_cell.angle_gamma   90.00
#
_symmetry.space_group_name_H-M   'P 1'
#
loop_
_entity.id
_entity.type
_entity.pdbx_description
1 polymer ?
#
loop_
_entity_poly.entity_id
_entity_poly.type
_entity_poly.pdbx_seq_one_letter_code
_entity_poly.pdbx_strand_id
1 'polypeptide(L)' 'MCSYGGKIQPRSHDNQLSYIGGDTKILAVDRNIKFQAFLSKLSTLCDAIQQDVTFKYQLPG' A
#
# COMPACT_ATOMS: atom_id res chain seq x y z
N MET A 1 -4.01 -5.61 -3.17
CA MET A 1 -4.61 -4.84 -2.06
C MET A 1 -3.59 -3.83 -1.60
N CYS A 2 -3.97 -2.57 -1.43
CA CYS A 2 -3.10 -1.48 -1.01
C CYS A 2 -3.81 -0.69 0.11
N SER A 3 -3.08 -0.37 1.17
CA SER A 3 -3.59 0.41 2.30
C SER A 3 -2.73 1.66 2.51
N TYR A 4 -3.37 2.82 2.71
CA TYR A 4 -2.71 4.13 2.80
C TYR A 4 -3.46 5.10 3.74
N GLY A 5 -2.80 6.19 4.16
CA GLY A 5 -3.38 7.23 5.04
C GLY A 5 -3.52 6.86 6.52
N GLY A 6 -3.32 5.59 6.89
CA GLY A 6 -3.39 5.07 8.26
C GLY A 6 -2.03 4.62 8.82
N LYS A 7 -2.08 3.83 9.90
CA LYS A 7 -0.91 3.36 10.65
C LYS A 7 -0.96 1.86 10.91
N ILE A 8 0.20 1.23 10.88
CA ILE A 8 0.38 -0.16 11.30
C ILE A 8 0.52 -0.19 12.82
N GLN A 9 -0.30 -0.99 13.51
CA GLN A 9 -0.24 -1.17 14.95
C GLN A 9 -0.30 -2.66 15.33
N PRO A 10 0.38 -3.07 16.42
CA PRO A 10 0.25 -4.43 16.96
C PRO A 10 -1.17 -4.68 17.46
N ARG A 11 -1.68 -5.89 17.21
CA ARG A 11 -2.90 -6.36 17.85
C ARG A 11 -2.58 -6.88 19.24
N SER A 12 -3.52 -6.67 20.17
CA SER A 12 -3.35 -7.02 21.58
C SER A 12 -3.46 -8.51 21.89
N HIS A 13 -4.10 -9.29 20.99
CA HIS A 13 -4.53 -10.66 21.25
C HIS A 13 -3.81 -11.70 20.38
N ASP A 14 -3.16 -11.27 19.31
CA ASP A 14 -2.30 -12.11 18.50
C ASP A 14 -1.10 -11.27 18.06
N ASN A 15 0.09 -11.87 17.93
CA ASN A 15 1.34 -11.17 17.57
C ASN A 15 1.34 -10.66 16.11
N GLN A 16 0.19 -10.26 15.60
CA GLN A 16 -0.01 -9.77 14.25
C GLN A 16 -0.20 -8.26 14.26
N LEU A 17 -0.10 -7.67 13.07
CA LEU A 17 -0.24 -6.25 12.86
C LEU A 17 -1.60 -5.94 12.22
N SER A 18 -2.15 -4.77 12.51
CA SER A 18 -3.35 -4.23 11.87
C SER A 18 -3.08 -2.85 11.30
N TYR A 19 -3.69 -2.57 10.14
CA TYR A 19 -3.70 -1.24 9.57
C TYR A 19 -4.95 -0.50 10.03
N ILE A 20 -4.80 0.64 10.68
CA ILE A 20 -5.92 1.39 11.24
C ILE A 20 -5.93 2.86 10.82
N GLY A 21 -7.12 3.44 10.70
CA GLY A 21 -7.33 4.87 10.45
C GLY A 21 -6.96 5.32 9.03
N GLY A 22 -7.04 4.44 8.04
CA GLY A 22 -6.80 4.77 6.63
C GLY A 22 -7.68 3.96 5.70
N ASP A 23 -7.43 4.10 4.41
CA ASP A 23 -8.19 3.43 3.35
C ASP A 23 -7.52 2.13 2.91
N THR A 24 -8.35 1.18 2.48
CA THR A 24 -7.89 -0.04 1.81
C THR A 24 -8.62 -0.20 0.49
N LYS A 25 -7.87 -0.26 -0.61
CA LYS A 25 -8.40 -0.39 -1.97
C LYS A 25 -7.73 -1.54 -2.72
N ILE A 26 -8.41 -2.07 -3.72
CA ILE A 26 -7.85 -3.06 -4.66
C ILE A 26 -7.41 -2.31 -5.92
N LEU A 27 -6.11 -2.31 -6.17
CA LEU A 27 -5.51 -1.82 -7.41
C LEU A 27 -5.14 -3.02 -8.29
N ALA A 28 -5.79 -3.14 -9.45
CA ALA A 28 -5.43 -4.12 -10.47
C ALA A 28 -4.42 -3.50 -11.45
N VAL A 29 -3.35 -4.23 -11.75
CA VAL A 29 -2.31 -3.82 -12.70
C VAL A 29 -1.90 -4.98 -13.59
N ASP A 30 -1.31 -4.66 -14.74
CA ASP A 30 -0.67 -5.67 -15.58
C ASP A 30 0.50 -6.33 -14.84
N ARG A 31 0.68 -7.64 -15.03
CA ARG A 31 1.72 -8.42 -14.34
C ARG A 31 3.13 -7.96 -14.71
N ASN A 32 3.33 -7.41 -15.89
CA ASN A 32 4.62 -6.92 -16.40
C ASN A 32 4.79 -5.41 -16.24
N ILE A 33 3.95 -4.76 -15.42
CA ILE A 33 4.02 -3.32 -15.18
C ILE A 33 5.42 -2.92 -14.70
N LYS A 34 5.94 -1.82 -15.25
CA LYS A 34 7.20 -1.23 -14.80
C LYS A 34 6.98 -0.45 -13.52
N PHE A 35 8.00 -0.42 -12.66
CA PHE A 35 7.93 0.21 -11.34
C PHE A 35 7.47 1.67 -11.39
N GLN A 36 7.97 2.46 -12.35
CA GLN A 36 7.55 3.86 -12.51
C GLN A 36 6.05 3.99 -12.83
N ALA A 37 5.54 3.23 -13.79
CA ALA A 37 4.12 3.24 -14.14
C ALA A 37 3.23 2.74 -12.99
N PHE A 38 3.73 1.80 -12.19
CA PHE A 38 3.05 1.34 -10.98
C PHE A 38 2.96 2.46 -9.94
N LEU A 39 4.06 3.17 -9.68
CA LEU A 39 4.07 4.30 -8.74
C LEU A 39 3.15 5.44 -9.17
N SER A 40 3.09 5.78 -10.46
CA SER A 40 2.17 6.83 -10.94
C SER A 40 0.70 6.46 -10.73
N LYS A 41 0.34 5.18 -10.90
CA LYS A 41 -1.01 4.68 -10.57
C LYS A 41 -1.28 4.74 -9.07
N LEU A 42 -0.29 4.37 -8.26
CA LEU A 42 -0.39 4.37 -6.81
C LEU A 42 -0.55 5.80 -6.26
N SER A 43 0.22 6.76 -6.77
CA SER A 43 0.14 8.17 -6.36
C SER A 43 -1.21 8.78 -6.69
N THR A 44 -1.76 8.44 -7.87
CA THR A 44 -3.12 8.85 -8.26
C THR A 44 -4.18 8.24 -7.34
N LEU A 45 -4.02 6.97 -6.94
CA LEU A 45 -4.97 6.30 -6.04
C LEU A 45 -4.96 6.87 -4.62
N CYS A 46 -3.81 7.33 -4.15
CA CYS A 46 -3.63 7.88 -2.80
C CYS A 46 -3.78 9.41 -2.72
N ASP A 47 -4.13 10.09 -3.82
CA ASP A 47 -4.14 11.55 -3.94
C ASP A 47 -2.83 12.20 -3.44
N ALA A 48 -1.69 11.59 -3.80
CA ALA A 48 -0.36 11.98 -3.33
C ALA A 48 0.58 12.32 -4.48
N ILE A 49 1.64 13.10 -4.19
CA ILE A 49 2.71 13.36 -5.15
C ILE A 49 3.61 12.12 -5.21
N GLN A 50 3.98 11.67 -6.41
CA GLN A 50 4.73 10.42 -6.62
C GLN A 50 6.01 10.29 -5.77
N GLN A 51 6.71 11.40 -5.53
CA GLN A 51 7.94 11.48 -4.72
C GLN A 51 7.72 11.28 -3.22
N ASP A 52 6.49 11.45 -2.72
CA ASP A 52 6.14 11.26 -1.31
C ASP A 52 5.57 9.85 -1.04
N VAL A 53 5.43 9.03 -2.08
CA VAL A 53 4.84 7.69 -1.99
C VAL A 53 5.92 6.67 -1.66
N THR A 54 5.77 6.03 -0.50
CA THR A 54 6.58 4.86 -0.13
C THR A 54 5.78 3.58 -0.33
N PHE A 55 6.31 2.66 -1.15
CA PHE A 55 5.71 1.35 -1.39
C PHE A 55 6.41 0.26 -0.55
N LYS A 56 5.62 -0.54 0.17
CA LYS A 56 6.07 -1.73 0.92
C LYS A 56 5.20 -2.93 0.54
N TYR A 57 5.81 -4.09 0.40
CA TYR A 57 5.11 -5.34 0.10
C TYR A 57 5.74 -6.52 0.84
N GLN A 58 4.95 -7.58 1.02
CA GLN A 58 5.41 -8.83 1.61
C GLN A 58 6.04 -9.71 0.52
N LEU A 59 7.24 -10.21 0.78
CA LEU A 59 7.89 -11.19 -0.08
C LEU A 59 7.17 -12.56 0.04
N PRO A 60 7.15 -13.37 -1.03
CA PRO A 60 6.76 -14.76 -0.92
C PRO A 60 7.69 -15.47 0.09
N GLY A 61 7.10 -16.23 1.01
CA GLY A 61 7.79 -17.07 1.99
C GLY A 61 7.26 -18.49 1.92
#